data_AF-A0A1Z7ZK31-F1
#
_entry.id   AF-A0A1Z7ZK31-F1
#
_cell.length_a   1.000
_cell.length_b   1.000
_cell.length_c   1.000
_cell.angle_alpha   90.00
_cell.angle_beta   90.00
_cell.angle_gamma   90.00
#
_symmetry.space_group_name_H-M   'P 1'
#
loop_
_entity.id
_entity.type
_entity.pdbx_description
1 polymer ?
#
loop_
_entity_poly.entity_id
_entity_poly.type
_entity_poly.pdbx_seq_one_letter_code
_entity_poly.pdbx_strand_id
1 'polypeptide(L)'
;MNSSYIILIIISAVGLIGFLTYYFNRKNVIIRTLSKIPNKPTSSLKTNELSKVSGKALHVTEPLLAPYTRRKCVFYQIKIQQKVRRGKNSHWKTIVQEERFQDFFVDTNGDFVIIKPSDHPRNYICHLVKDSNQSSSTFNDPTPKFIALLKRYNINSETFFGFNKRLRYEEGIIEIGERITVAGIAKWKTLSEPLPEYPYSKIATLESDNKQKLIITDLPEVSQNRRKR
;
A
#
# COMPACT_ATOMS: atom_id res chain seq x y z
N MET A 1 -47.78 8.93 1.92
CA MET A 1 -46.88 7.76 2.02
C MET A 1 -46.95 7.23 3.45
N ASN A 2 -47.37 5.97 3.65
CA ASN A 2 -47.46 5.42 5.01
C ASN A 2 -46.07 5.37 5.64
N SER A 3 -46.00 5.66 6.95
CA SER A 3 -44.75 5.66 7.73
C SER A 3 -43.91 4.39 7.51
N SER A 4 -44.56 3.23 7.37
CA SER A 4 -43.91 1.94 7.09
C SER A 4 -43.15 1.90 5.76
N TYR A 5 -43.65 2.56 4.70
CA TYR A 5 -42.94 2.61 3.41
C TYR A 5 -41.71 3.51 3.48
N ILE A 6 -41.79 4.62 4.23
CA ILE A 6 -40.66 5.53 4.44
C ILE A 6 -39.54 4.80 5.19
N ILE A 7 -39.87 4.03 6.22
CA ILE A 7 -38.92 3.21 6.99
C ILE A 7 -38.24 2.17 6.08
N LEU A 8 -38.99 1.47 5.23
CA LEU A 8 -38.45 0.44 4.34
C LEU A 8 -37.51 1.02 3.26
N ILE A 9 -37.83 2.20 2.72
CA ILE A 9 -36.96 2.94 1.80
C ILE A 9 -35.66 3.35 2.49
N ILE A 10 -35.72 3.83 3.73
CA ILE A 10 -34.52 4.22 4.49
C ILE A 10 -33.62 3.00 4.74
N ILE A 11 -34.17 1.86 5.15
CA ILE A 11 -33.39 0.63 5.37
C ILE A 11 -32.73 0.17 4.06
N SER A 12 -33.47 0.18 2.95
CA SER A 12 -32.93 -0.17 1.62
C SER A 12 -31.80 0.79 1.20
N ALA A 13 -31.98 2.10 1.40
CA ALA A 13 -30.97 3.10 1.08
C ALA A 13 -29.70 2.94 1.94
N VAL A 14 -29.84 2.69 3.25
CA VAL A 14 -28.69 2.42 4.14
C VAL A 14 -27.97 1.13 3.73
N GLY A 15 -28.72 0.07 3.39
CA GLY A 15 -28.16 -1.18 2.88
C GLY A 15 -27.38 -0.97 1.58
N LEU A 16 -27.92 -0.20 0.64
CA LEU A 16 -27.26 0.13 -0.63
C LEU A 16 -25.99 0.96 -0.42
N ILE A 17 -26.03 1.99 0.44
CA ILE A 17 -24.85 2.81 0.78
C ILE A 17 -23.78 1.95 1.44
N GLY A 18 -24.15 1.09 2.39
CA GLY A 18 -23.23 0.12 3.01
C GLY A 18 -22.59 -0.81 1.98
N PHE A 19 -23.38 -1.33 1.04
CA PHE A 19 -22.87 -2.18 -0.03
C PHE A 19 -21.91 -1.44 -0.96
N LEU A 20 -22.26 -0.23 -1.42
CA LEU A 20 -21.42 0.56 -2.33
C LEU A 20 -20.09 0.95 -1.67
N THR A 21 -20.12 1.40 -0.41
CA THR A 21 -18.90 1.77 0.33
C THR A 21 -17.96 0.58 0.52
N TYR A 22 -18.51 -0.61 0.79
CA TYR A 22 -17.74 -1.84 0.86
C TYR A 22 -17.20 -2.27 -0.53
N TYR A 23 -18.04 -2.25 -1.57
CA TYR A 23 -17.70 -2.71 -2.91
C TYR A 23 -16.60 -1.86 -3.55
N PHE A 24 -16.70 -0.54 -3.44
CA PHE A 24 -15.75 0.42 -4.03
C PHE A 24 -14.55 0.73 -3.11
N ASN A 25 -14.39 0.03 -1.99
CA ASN A 25 -13.22 0.17 -1.14
C ASN A 25 -11.94 -0.24 -1.90
N ARG A 26 -10.88 0.58 -1.83
CA ARG A 26 -9.60 0.35 -2.53
C ARG A 26 -9.02 -1.04 -2.27
N LYS A 27 -9.06 -1.53 -1.02
CA LYS A 27 -8.63 -2.89 -0.65
C LYS A 27 -9.39 -3.94 -1.47
N ASN A 28 -10.71 -3.88 -1.46
CA ASN A 28 -11.58 -4.85 -2.12
C ASN A 28 -11.48 -4.78 -3.64
N VAL A 29 -11.25 -3.61 -4.21
CA VAL A 29 -10.97 -3.46 -5.65
C VAL A 29 -9.66 -4.18 -6.00
N ILE A 30 -8.58 -3.96 -5.26
CA ILE A 30 -7.29 -4.62 -5.50
C ILE A 30 -7.41 -6.14 -5.39
N ILE A 31 -8.04 -6.65 -4.33
CA ILE A 31 -8.24 -8.11 -4.15
C ILE A 31 -8.98 -8.71 -5.35
N ARG A 32 -10.09 -8.09 -5.76
CA ARG A 32 -10.92 -8.59 -6.88
C ARG A 32 -10.21 -8.51 -8.22
N THR A 33 -9.41 -7.47 -8.44
CA THR A 33 -8.62 -7.34 -9.68
C THR A 33 -7.53 -8.41 -9.70
N LEU A 34 -6.78 -8.58 -8.60
CA LEU A 34 -5.71 -9.57 -8.51
C LEU A 34 -6.22 -11.01 -8.50
N SER A 35 -7.44 -11.27 -8.02
CA SER A 35 -8.02 -12.62 -8.03
C SER A 35 -8.37 -13.10 -9.44
N LYS A 36 -8.56 -12.19 -10.40
CA LYS A 36 -8.84 -12.51 -11.81
C LYS A 36 -7.57 -12.82 -12.60
N ILE A 37 -6.41 -12.43 -12.10
CA ILE A 37 -5.12 -12.63 -12.76
C ILE A 37 -4.47 -13.90 -12.18
N PRO A 38 -4.19 -14.92 -13.00
CA PRO A 38 -3.54 -16.14 -12.52
C PRO A 38 -2.14 -15.80 -12.00
N ASN A 39 -1.77 -16.42 -10.87
CA ASN A 39 -0.40 -16.34 -10.36
C ASN A 39 0.48 -17.27 -11.21
N LYS A 40 1.54 -16.71 -11.81
CA LYS A 40 2.43 -17.43 -12.73
C LYS A 40 3.86 -17.45 -12.16
N PRO A 41 4.60 -18.56 -12.25
CA PRO A 41 6.03 -18.53 -11.99
C PRO A 41 6.72 -17.61 -13.01
N THR A 42 7.81 -16.96 -12.60
CA THR A 42 8.54 -16.00 -13.44
C THR A 42 8.99 -16.58 -14.77
N SER A 43 9.42 -17.85 -14.79
CA SER A 43 9.74 -18.60 -16.02
C SER A 43 8.60 -18.74 -17.03
N SER A 44 7.34 -18.61 -16.61
CA SER A 44 6.16 -18.75 -17.48
C SER A 44 5.55 -17.42 -17.92
N LEU A 45 6.19 -16.30 -17.56
CA LEU A 45 5.74 -14.97 -17.96
C LEU A 45 5.92 -14.79 -19.47
N LYS A 46 4.83 -14.45 -20.16
CA LYS A 46 4.87 -14.11 -21.58
C LYS A 46 4.97 -12.61 -21.75
N THR A 47 5.83 -12.17 -22.67
CA THR A 47 5.95 -10.74 -23.02
C THR A 47 4.60 -10.16 -23.45
N ASN A 48 4.29 -8.95 -22.99
CA ASN A 48 3.05 -8.22 -23.21
C ASN A 48 1.78 -8.88 -22.64
N GLU A 49 1.92 -9.82 -21.71
CA GLU A 49 0.79 -10.42 -21.00
C GLU A 49 0.61 -9.81 -19.60
N LEU A 50 -0.63 -9.47 -19.25
CA LEU A 50 -0.98 -9.12 -17.88
C LEU A 50 -0.77 -10.32 -16.95
N SER A 51 0.21 -10.20 -16.07
CA SER A 51 0.65 -11.27 -15.20
C SER A 51 0.75 -10.79 -13.76
N LYS A 52 0.69 -11.75 -12.84
CA LYS A 52 0.83 -11.54 -11.40
C LYS A 52 1.89 -12.49 -10.86
N VAL A 53 2.78 -11.95 -10.04
CA VAL A 53 3.82 -12.70 -9.33
C VAL A 53 3.68 -12.47 -7.83
N SER A 54 4.11 -13.44 -7.02
CA SER A 54 4.12 -13.29 -5.56
C SER A 54 5.39 -13.90 -4.98
N GLY A 55 6.14 -13.09 -4.23
CA GLY A 55 7.50 -13.40 -3.84
C GLY A 55 8.03 -12.44 -2.78
N LYS A 56 9.30 -12.59 -2.39
CA LYS A 56 9.94 -11.74 -1.38
C LYS A 56 10.44 -10.44 -2.02
N ALA A 57 10.16 -9.30 -1.39
CA ALA A 57 10.68 -8.02 -1.83
C ALA A 57 12.16 -7.87 -1.47
N LEU A 58 13.01 -7.51 -2.42
CA LEU A 58 14.44 -7.27 -2.21
C LEU A 58 14.83 -5.89 -2.73
N HIS A 59 15.88 -5.31 -2.16
CA HIS A 59 16.34 -3.97 -2.50
C HIS A 59 17.29 -3.99 -3.70
N VAL A 60 17.19 -2.99 -4.58
CA VAL A 60 18.18 -2.75 -5.65
C VAL A 60 19.31 -1.84 -5.15
N THR A 61 18.94 -0.82 -4.39
CA THR A 61 19.85 0.17 -3.79
C THR A 61 19.72 0.14 -2.27
N GLU A 62 20.53 0.94 -1.57
CA GLU A 62 20.44 1.08 -0.12
C GLU A 62 18.97 1.25 0.33
N PRO A 63 18.47 0.39 1.25
CA PRO A 63 17.07 0.40 1.63
C PRO A 63 16.61 1.71 2.27
N LEU A 64 15.35 2.07 2.01
CA LEU A 64 14.68 3.18 2.68
C LEU A 64 14.48 2.86 4.16
N LEU A 65 14.50 3.90 4.99
CA LEU A 65 14.14 3.79 6.41
C LEU A 65 12.76 4.39 6.65
N ALA A 66 11.82 3.53 7.04
CA ALA A 66 10.46 3.95 7.35
C ALA A 66 10.44 5.00 8.46
N PRO A 67 9.59 6.04 8.36
CA PRO A 67 9.70 7.22 9.19
C PRO A 67 9.38 7.00 10.67
N TYR A 68 8.43 6.12 10.99
CA TYR A 68 8.09 5.80 12.37
C TYR A 68 8.82 4.55 12.86
N THR A 69 8.64 3.40 12.21
CA THR A 69 9.22 2.14 12.71
C THR A 69 10.74 2.06 12.53
N ARG A 70 11.34 2.84 11.61
CA ARG A 70 12.76 2.76 11.23
C ARG A 70 13.17 1.42 10.63
N ARG A 71 12.21 0.61 10.18
CA ARG A 71 12.46 -0.65 9.46
C ARG A 71 13.04 -0.35 8.07
N LYS A 72 13.96 -1.22 7.63
CA LYS A 72 14.54 -1.16 6.29
C LYS A 72 13.52 -1.69 5.28
N CYS A 73 13.25 -0.93 4.22
CA CYS A 73 12.15 -1.20 3.31
C CYS A 73 12.42 -0.72 1.90
N VAL A 74 11.65 -1.23 0.94
CA VAL A 74 11.69 -0.79 -0.45
C VAL A 74 10.53 0.14 -0.82
N PHE A 75 9.49 0.16 0.01
CA PHE A 75 8.30 0.97 -0.15
C PHE A 75 7.74 1.28 1.25
N TYR A 76 7.41 2.54 1.52
CA TYR A 76 6.56 2.87 2.67
C TYR A 76 5.49 3.91 2.33
N GLN A 77 4.40 3.88 3.10
CA GLN A 77 3.34 4.87 3.12
C GLN A 77 3.11 5.32 4.55
N ILE A 78 3.17 6.62 4.79
CA ILE A 78 2.81 7.21 6.07
C ILE A 78 1.69 8.24 5.90
N LYS A 79 0.74 8.18 6.82
CA LYS A 79 -0.34 9.15 6.91
C LYS A 79 -0.46 9.63 8.34
N ILE A 80 -0.40 10.94 8.55
CA ILE A 80 -0.62 11.56 9.86
C ILE A 80 -1.91 12.37 9.78
N GLN A 81 -2.78 12.21 10.77
CA GLN A 81 -4.07 12.87 10.84
C GLN A 81 -4.30 13.52 12.20
N GLN A 82 -4.95 14.67 12.18
CA GLN A 82 -5.38 15.40 13.36
C GLN A 82 -6.90 15.37 13.49
N LYS A 83 -7.40 15.09 14.69
CA LYS A 83 -8.83 15.25 14.98
C LYS A 83 -9.14 16.73 15.11
N VAL A 84 -9.97 17.25 14.22
CA VAL A 84 -10.43 18.63 14.22
C VAL A 84 -11.92 18.68 14.58
N ARG A 85 -12.32 19.70 15.33
CA ARG A 85 -13.71 19.92 15.74
C ARG A 85 -14.32 21.03 14.89
N ARG A 86 -15.54 20.82 14.40
CA ARG A 86 -16.36 21.82 13.71
C ARG A 86 -17.73 21.84 14.39
N GLY A 87 -17.94 22.83 15.26
CA GLY A 87 -19.16 22.93 16.09
C GLY A 87 -19.35 21.72 17.00
N LYS A 88 -20.45 20.97 16.80
CA LYS A 88 -20.75 19.73 17.53
C LYS A 88 -20.11 18.47 16.92
N ASN A 89 -19.52 18.57 15.72
CA ASN A 89 -18.96 17.42 15.01
C ASN A 89 -17.42 17.40 15.06
N SER A 90 -16.82 16.22 14.91
CA SER A 90 -15.37 16.07 14.79
C SER A 90 -15.01 15.11 13.67
N HIS A 91 -13.92 15.36 12.97
CA HIS A 91 -13.42 14.49 11.91
C HIS A 91 -11.88 14.46 11.91
N TRP A 92 -11.31 13.43 11.28
CA TRP A 92 -9.86 13.30 11.11
C TRP A 92 -9.42 14.00 9.83
N LYS A 93 -8.65 15.07 9.96
CA LYS A 93 -8.04 15.79 8.84
C LYS A 93 -6.63 15.24 8.61
N THR A 94 -6.33 14.82 7.38
CA THR A 94 -4.97 14.44 6.99
C THR A 94 -4.09 15.69 6.94
N ILE A 95 -2.96 15.64 7.64
CA ILE A 95 -1.97 16.72 7.69
C ILE A 95 -0.66 16.33 7.00
N VAL A 96 -0.34 15.03 6.99
CA VAL A 96 0.76 14.46 6.21
C VAL A 96 0.26 13.24 5.47
N GLN A 97 0.62 13.16 4.20
CA GLN A 97 0.50 11.96 3.39
C GLN A 97 1.76 11.87 2.55
N GLU A 98 2.64 10.94 2.92
CA GLU A 98 3.90 10.71 2.24
C GLU A 98 3.98 9.25 1.80
N GLU A 99 4.53 9.07 0.61
CA GLU A 99 4.84 7.77 0.04
C GLU A 99 6.23 7.85 -0.55
N ARG A 100 7.08 6.86 -0.25
CA ARG A 100 8.40 6.72 -0.85
C ARG A 100 8.61 5.27 -1.23
N PHE A 101 9.31 5.10 -2.34
CA PHE A 101 9.63 3.80 -2.91
C PHE A 101 10.95 3.93 -3.68
N GLN A 102 11.56 2.80 -3.94
CA GLN A 102 12.68 2.65 -4.85
C GLN A 102 12.38 1.52 -5.85
N ASP A 103 13.22 1.36 -6.86
CA ASP A 103 13.22 0.12 -7.65
C ASP A 103 13.54 -1.06 -6.72
N PHE A 104 12.81 -2.17 -6.91
CA PHE A 104 12.97 -3.36 -6.07
C PHE A 104 12.78 -4.63 -6.89
N PHE A 105 13.36 -5.73 -6.40
CA PHE A 105 13.14 -7.06 -6.97
C PHE A 105 12.05 -7.80 -6.20
N VAL A 106 11.35 -8.68 -6.89
CA VAL A 106 10.50 -9.71 -6.30
C VAL A 106 11.14 -11.06 -6.58
N ASP A 107 11.65 -11.69 -5.53
CA ASP A 107 12.18 -13.06 -5.56
C ASP A 107 11.02 -14.07 -5.50
N THR A 108 10.82 -14.76 -6.61
CA THR A 108 9.87 -15.85 -6.77
C THR A 108 10.59 -17.19 -6.80
N ASN A 109 11.07 -17.65 -5.65
CA ASN A 109 11.77 -18.94 -5.50
C ASN A 109 13.07 -19.02 -6.32
N GLY A 110 13.89 -17.98 -6.31
CA GLY A 110 15.18 -17.89 -7.00
C GLY A 110 15.14 -17.16 -8.34
N ASP A 111 13.96 -16.98 -8.93
CA ASP A 111 13.77 -16.12 -10.09
C ASP A 111 13.44 -14.68 -9.64
N PHE A 112 14.02 -13.67 -10.29
CA PHE A 112 13.82 -12.27 -9.92
C PHE A 112 13.01 -11.51 -10.97
N VAL A 113 12.07 -10.71 -10.49
CA VAL A 113 11.30 -9.76 -11.30
C VAL A 113 11.59 -8.35 -10.81
N ILE A 114 12.06 -7.47 -11.69
CA ILE A 114 12.29 -6.06 -11.34
C ILE A 114 10.99 -5.26 -11.46
N ILE A 115 10.71 -4.46 -10.43
CA ILE A 115 9.55 -3.57 -10.35
C ILE A 115 10.06 -2.14 -10.28
N LYS A 116 9.53 -1.29 -11.17
CA LYS A 116 9.92 0.13 -11.30
C LYS A 116 8.72 1.05 -11.09
N PRO A 117 8.31 1.29 -9.84
CA PRO A 117 7.25 2.25 -9.55
C PRO A 117 7.71 3.68 -9.87
N SER A 118 6.79 4.53 -10.33
CA SER A 118 7.01 5.96 -10.59
C SER A 118 5.74 6.75 -10.21
N ASP A 119 5.91 7.97 -9.68
CA ASP A 119 4.81 8.88 -9.32
C ASP A 119 4.57 9.96 -10.38
N HIS A 120 5.49 10.12 -11.36
CA HIS A 120 5.44 11.16 -12.40
C HIS A 120 5.77 10.61 -13.81
N PRO A 121 4.76 10.19 -14.60
CA PRO A 121 3.36 10.00 -14.22
C PRO A 121 3.17 8.76 -13.34
N ARG A 122 2.16 8.80 -12.45
CA ARG A 122 1.92 7.71 -11.50
C ARG A 122 1.53 6.41 -12.19
N ASN A 123 2.42 5.43 -12.13
CA ASN A 123 2.34 4.18 -12.89
C ASN A 123 1.82 2.98 -12.07
N TYR A 124 1.51 3.17 -10.78
CA TYR A 124 1.07 2.11 -9.88
C TYR A 124 -0.18 2.46 -9.07
N ILE A 125 -0.83 1.42 -8.57
CA ILE A 125 -1.87 1.41 -7.54
C ILE A 125 -1.34 0.53 -6.41
N CYS A 126 -1.39 1.03 -5.18
CA CYS A 126 -0.83 0.32 -4.04
C CYS A 126 -1.80 0.27 -2.86
N HIS A 127 -1.80 -0.86 -2.16
CA HIS A 127 -2.40 -1.00 -0.83
C HIS A 127 -1.47 -1.82 0.05
N LEU A 128 -0.95 -1.15 1.08
CA LEU A 128 -0.13 -1.75 2.12
C LEU A 128 -0.96 -1.93 3.39
N VAL A 129 -0.80 -3.09 4.04
CA VAL A 129 -1.28 -3.35 5.40
C VAL A 129 -0.66 -2.31 6.33
N LYS A 130 -1.45 -1.80 7.27
CA LYS A 130 -1.00 -0.78 8.23
C LYS A 130 -0.60 -1.47 9.52
N ASP A 131 0.70 -1.55 9.74
CA ASP A 131 1.30 -2.32 10.83
C ASP A 131 1.24 -1.63 12.19
N SER A 132 1.06 -0.30 12.19
CA SER A 132 0.95 0.45 13.43
C SER A 132 -0.06 1.57 13.35
N ASN A 133 -0.98 1.55 14.33
CA ASN A 133 -1.98 2.57 14.57
C ASN A 133 -1.83 3.01 16.03
N GLN A 134 -1.14 4.12 16.29
CA GLN A 134 -1.24 4.78 17.60
C GLN A 134 -2.02 6.08 17.47
N SER A 135 -2.78 6.39 18.52
CA SER A 135 -3.48 7.66 18.69
C SER A 135 -3.02 8.33 19.98
N SER A 136 -2.58 9.59 19.91
CA SER A 136 -2.52 10.44 21.10
C SER A 136 -3.92 10.96 21.42
N SER A 137 -4.28 10.92 22.71
CA SER A 137 -5.55 11.45 23.21
C SER A 137 -5.28 12.63 24.14
N THR A 138 -6.32 13.39 24.52
CA THR A 138 -6.18 14.54 25.43
C THR A 138 -5.60 14.15 26.80
N PHE A 139 -5.60 12.86 27.17
CA PHE A 139 -5.18 12.37 28.49
C PHE A 139 -3.98 11.41 28.44
N ASN A 140 -3.45 11.08 27.25
CA ASN A 140 -2.25 10.24 27.11
C ASN A 140 -1.22 10.97 26.26
N ASP A 141 -0.04 11.17 26.83
CA ASP A 141 1.07 11.80 26.13
C ASP A 141 1.54 10.94 24.94
N PRO A 142 1.93 11.58 23.83
CA PRO A 142 2.51 10.87 22.70
C PRO A 142 3.79 10.15 23.14
N THR A 143 3.95 8.89 22.71
CA THR A 143 5.18 8.14 22.98
C THR A 143 6.41 8.92 22.47
N PRO A 144 7.60 8.81 23.09
CA PRO A 144 8.80 9.50 22.63
C PRO A 144 9.11 9.26 21.14
N LYS A 145 8.85 8.03 20.68
CA LYS A 145 8.96 7.64 19.27
C LYS A 145 8.00 8.43 18.37
N PHE A 146 6.78 8.68 18.82
CA PHE A 146 5.81 9.48 18.08
C PHE A 146 6.17 10.98 18.09
N ILE A 147 6.70 11.51 19.18
CA ILE A 147 7.21 12.90 19.22
C ILE A 147 8.35 13.08 18.21
N ALA A 148 9.29 12.12 18.14
CA ALA A 148 10.38 12.15 17.17
C ALA A 148 9.86 12.16 15.71
N LEU A 149 8.81 11.38 15.42
CA LEU A 149 8.14 11.39 14.12
C LEU A 149 7.52 12.77 13.81
N LEU A 150 6.78 13.34 14.76
CA LEU A 150 6.14 14.64 14.57
C LEU A 150 7.18 15.74 14.32
N LYS A 151 8.31 15.70 15.05
CA LYS A 151 9.44 16.61 14.83
C LYS A 151 10.02 16.47 13.43
N ARG A 152 10.16 15.26 12.88
CA ARG A 152 10.63 15.02 11.51
C ARG A 152 9.75 15.72 10.46
N TYR A 153 8.44 15.82 10.70
CA TYR A 153 7.49 16.49 9.81
C TYR A 153 7.18 17.95 10.21
N ASN A 154 7.92 18.52 11.16
CA ASN A 154 7.68 19.87 11.70
C ASN A 154 6.24 20.06 12.22
N ILE A 155 5.69 19.05 12.88
CA ILE A 155 4.34 19.08 13.46
C ILE A 155 4.44 19.28 14.98
N ASN A 156 3.79 20.33 15.48
CA ASN A 156 3.67 20.53 16.93
C ASN A 156 2.63 19.55 17.51
N SER A 157 3.02 18.79 18.54
CA SER A 157 2.14 17.91 19.32
C SER A 157 1.08 18.66 20.13
N GLU A 158 1.35 19.92 20.48
CA GLU A 158 0.49 20.75 21.33
C GLU A 158 -0.17 21.89 20.54
N THR A 159 -1.25 22.41 21.13
CA THR A 159 -1.89 23.67 20.74
C THR A 159 -1.21 24.86 21.39
N PHE A 160 -1.49 26.08 20.91
CA PHE A 160 -0.90 27.32 21.43
C PHE A 160 -1.15 27.55 22.94
N PHE A 161 -2.16 26.89 23.51
CA PHE A 161 -2.51 26.94 24.93
C PHE A 161 -1.96 25.75 25.75
N GLY A 162 -1.02 24.96 25.21
CA GLY A 162 -0.40 23.84 25.92
C GLY A 162 -1.24 22.56 26.00
N PHE A 163 -2.39 22.48 25.31
CA PHE A 163 -3.17 21.23 25.26
C PHE A 163 -2.66 20.30 24.16
N ASN A 164 -2.54 19.01 24.48
CA ASN A 164 -2.21 17.95 23.53
C ASN A 164 -3.20 17.86 22.36
N LYS A 165 -2.69 17.89 21.13
CA LYS A 165 -3.48 17.58 19.94
C LYS A 165 -3.79 16.09 19.89
N ARG A 166 -5.01 15.78 19.44
CA ARG A 166 -5.41 14.41 19.13
C ARG A 166 -4.90 14.04 17.75
N LEU A 167 -3.77 13.36 17.71
CA LEU A 167 -3.09 12.94 16.49
C LEU A 167 -3.15 11.43 16.39
N ARG A 168 -3.21 10.94 15.16
CA ARG A 168 -3.00 9.52 14.85
C ARG A 168 -2.12 9.41 13.63
N TYR A 169 -1.41 8.31 13.52
CA TYR A 169 -0.71 7.98 12.29
C TYR A 169 -0.98 6.55 11.88
N GLU A 170 -0.82 6.29 10.59
CA GLU A 170 -0.89 4.98 9.97
C GLU A 170 0.40 4.83 9.15
N GLU A 171 1.15 3.76 9.38
CA GLU A 171 2.34 3.41 8.60
C GLU A 171 2.14 2.01 7.99
N GLY A 172 2.37 1.89 6.69
CA GLY A 172 2.43 0.60 5.98
C GLY A 172 3.71 0.52 5.18
N ILE A 173 4.37 -0.64 5.18
CA ILE A 173 5.74 -0.81 4.73
C ILE A 173 5.83 -2.12 3.96
N ILE A 174 6.64 -2.16 2.90
CA ILE A 174 7.14 -3.40 2.32
C ILE A 174 8.58 -3.57 2.81
N GLU A 175 8.75 -4.43 3.81
CA GLU A 175 10.06 -4.75 4.37
C GLU A 175 10.88 -5.61 3.40
N ILE A 176 12.20 -5.56 3.56
CA ILE A 176 13.08 -6.47 2.83
C ILE A 176 12.81 -7.90 3.30
N GLY A 177 12.58 -8.80 2.35
CA GLY A 177 12.23 -10.20 2.60
C GLY A 177 10.73 -10.43 2.81
N GLU A 178 9.92 -9.37 2.86
CA GLU A 178 8.47 -9.49 3.01
C GLU A 178 7.83 -10.05 1.74
N ARG A 179 6.82 -10.91 1.91
CA ARG A 179 6.11 -11.51 0.79
C ARG A 179 5.05 -10.56 0.25
N ILE A 180 5.21 -10.14 -0.99
CA ILE A 180 4.28 -9.25 -1.68
C ILE A 180 3.74 -9.87 -2.96
N THR A 181 2.66 -9.30 -3.46
CA THR A 181 2.09 -9.60 -4.77
C THR A 181 2.16 -8.37 -5.65
N VAL A 182 2.69 -8.55 -6.86
CA VAL A 182 2.74 -7.51 -7.89
C VAL A 182 2.09 -8.00 -9.17
N ALA A 183 1.26 -7.16 -9.80
CA ALA A 183 0.72 -7.42 -11.13
C ALA A 183 1.05 -6.27 -12.09
N GLY A 184 1.28 -6.62 -13.34
CA GLY A 184 1.62 -5.70 -14.42
C GLY A 184 1.76 -6.42 -15.76
N ILE A 185 2.13 -5.69 -16.80
CA ILE A 185 2.44 -6.26 -18.11
C ILE A 185 3.87 -6.79 -18.07
N ALA A 186 4.02 -8.10 -18.28
CA ALA A 186 5.33 -8.73 -18.27
C ALA A 186 6.14 -8.37 -19.51
N LYS A 187 7.42 -8.05 -19.33
CA LYS A 187 8.40 -7.89 -20.41
C LYS A 187 9.73 -8.51 -20.01
N TRP A 188 10.37 -9.14 -20.97
CA TRP A 188 11.74 -9.64 -20.83
C TRP A 188 12.70 -8.60 -21.40
N LYS A 189 13.67 -8.18 -20.60
CA LYS A 189 14.74 -7.28 -21.05
C LYS A 189 16.07 -8.02 -21.01
N THR A 190 16.84 -7.89 -22.07
CA THR A 190 18.23 -8.36 -22.10
C THR A 190 19.08 -7.41 -21.27
N LEU A 191 19.91 -7.95 -20.38
CA LEU A 191 20.87 -7.16 -19.61
C LEU A 191 22.12 -6.94 -20.48
N SER A 192 22.57 -5.69 -20.58
CA SER A 192 23.82 -5.34 -21.30
C SER A 192 25.05 -5.78 -20.53
N GLU A 193 24.97 -5.80 -19.20
CA GLU A 193 25.99 -6.31 -18.28
C GLU A 193 25.32 -7.23 -17.25
N PRO A 194 25.90 -8.41 -16.94
CA PRO A 194 25.40 -9.25 -15.87
C PRO A 194 25.54 -8.49 -14.55
N LEU A 195 24.45 -8.35 -13.81
CA LEU A 195 24.51 -7.78 -12.47
C LEU A 195 25.29 -8.77 -11.57
N PRO A 196 26.19 -8.31 -10.68
CA PRO A 196 27.07 -9.20 -9.90
C PRO A 196 26.34 -10.30 -9.11
N GLU A 197 25.09 -10.05 -8.71
CA GLU A 197 24.23 -10.98 -7.98
C GLU A 197 23.28 -11.81 -8.89
N TYR A 198 23.30 -11.61 -10.22
CA TYR A 198 22.32 -12.20 -11.14
C TYR A 198 22.97 -12.73 -12.43
N PRO A 199 23.14 -14.06 -12.58
CA PRO A 199 23.87 -14.67 -13.68
C PRO A 199 23.09 -14.74 -15.02
N TYR A 200 21.89 -14.17 -15.10
CA TYR A 200 21.02 -14.31 -16.27
C TYR A 200 21.25 -13.20 -17.31
N SER A 201 21.27 -13.57 -18.60
CA SER A 201 21.33 -12.62 -19.72
C SER A 201 20.02 -11.84 -19.95
N LYS A 202 18.93 -12.24 -19.28
CA LYS A 202 17.62 -11.59 -19.35
C LYS A 202 16.98 -11.51 -17.98
N ILE A 203 16.26 -10.42 -17.73
CA ILE A 203 15.47 -10.22 -16.52
C ILE A 203 14.01 -9.94 -16.88
N ALA A 204 13.09 -10.52 -16.11
CA ALA A 204 11.67 -10.22 -16.21
C ALA A 204 11.37 -8.89 -15.50
N THR A 205 10.53 -8.08 -16.12
CA THR A 205 10.06 -6.81 -15.57
C THR A 205 8.54 -6.80 -15.63
N LEU A 206 7.87 -6.32 -14.57
CA LEU A 206 6.47 -5.96 -14.66
C LEU A 206 6.40 -4.44 -14.85
N GLU A 207 5.76 -4.03 -15.94
CA GLU A 207 5.57 -2.62 -16.29
C GLU A 207 4.09 -2.26 -16.30
N SER A 208 3.82 -0.96 -16.17
CA SER A 208 2.53 -0.38 -16.52
C SER A 208 2.46 -0.08 -18.02
N ASP A 209 1.25 -0.04 -18.57
CA ASP A 209 0.97 0.55 -19.88
C ASP A 209 -0.17 1.58 -19.77
N ASN A 210 -0.64 2.09 -20.91
CA ASN A 210 -1.72 3.09 -20.98
C ASN A 210 -3.06 2.60 -20.40
N LYS A 211 -3.26 1.28 -20.31
CA LYS A 211 -4.52 0.65 -19.87
C LYS A 211 -4.40 0.10 -18.44
N GLN A 212 -3.21 -0.32 -18.03
CA GLN A 212 -2.97 -1.07 -16.82
C GLN A 212 -1.79 -0.50 -16.03
N LYS A 213 -2.09 0.01 -14.83
CA LYS A 213 -1.06 0.35 -13.85
C LYS A 213 -0.53 -0.90 -13.17
N LEU A 214 0.67 -0.80 -12.62
CA LEU A 214 1.18 -1.77 -11.66
C LEU A 214 0.23 -1.86 -10.47
N ILE A 215 0.00 -3.05 -9.94
CA ILE A 215 -0.75 -3.25 -8.70
C ILE A 215 0.20 -3.88 -7.70
N ILE A 216 0.48 -3.20 -6.59
CA ILE A 216 1.45 -3.62 -5.58
C ILE A 216 0.73 -3.77 -4.23
N THR A 217 0.84 -4.93 -3.59
CA THR A 217 0.24 -5.16 -2.28
C THR A 217 0.96 -6.24 -1.48
N ASP A 218 0.94 -6.10 -0.17
CA ASP A 218 1.40 -7.05 0.87
C ASP A 218 0.25 -7.87 1.46
N LEU A 219 -0.97 -7.78 0.91
CA LEU A 219 -2.13 -8.47 1.43
C LEU A 219 -1.94 -10.00 1.40
N PRO A 220 -1.98 -10.69 2.56
CA PRO A 220 -1.76 -12.14 2.62
C PRO A 220 -2.86 -12.92 1.88
N GLU A 221 -4.09 -12.38 1.88
CA GLU A 221 -5.26 -12.91 1.16
C GLU A 221 -5.02 -13.08 -0.35
N VAL A 222 -4.14 -12.26 -0.92
CA VAL A 222 -3.80 -12.27 -2.35
C VAL A 222 -2.62 -13.20 -2.64
N SER A 223 -1.64 -13.25 -1.73
CA SER A 223 -0.47 -14.11 -1.87
C SER A 223 -0.81 -15.60 -1.76
N GLN A 224 -1.86 -15.96 -1.04
CA GLN A 224 -2.30 -17.35 -0.96
C GLN A 224 -2.96 -17.75 -2.29
N ASN A 225 -2.32 -18.67 -3.02
CA ASN A 225 -2.94 -19.35 -4.14
C ASN A 225 -4.22 -20.03 -3.62
N ARG A 226 -5.37 -19.39 -3.83
CA ARG A 226 -6.66 -20.08 -3.82
C ARG A 226 -6.70 -20.98 -5.06
N ARG A 227 -5.89 -22.05 -5.06
CA ARG A 227 -6.26 -23.27 -5.75
C ARG A 227 -7.46 -23.81 -4.98
N LYS A 228 -8.65 -23.28 -5.28
CA LYS A 228 -9.86 -24.06 -5.07
C LYS A 228 -9.73 -25.24 -6.03
N ARG A 229 -9.35 -26.39 -5.49
CA ARG A 229 -9.60 -27.68 -6.11
C ARG A 229 -11.09 -27.86 -6.29
#